data_AF-A0A2C1EL75-F1
#
_entry.id   AF-A0A2C1EL75-F1
#
_cell.length_a   1.000
_cell.length_b   1.000
_cell.length_c   1.000
_cell.angle_alpha   90.00
_cell.angle_beta   90.00
_cell.angle_gamma   90.00
#
_symmetry.space_group_name_H-M   'P 1'
#
loop_
_entity.id
_entity.type
_entity.pdbx_description
1 polymer ?
#
loop_
_entity_poly.entity_id
_entity_poly.type
_entity_poly.pdbx_seq_one_letter_code
_entity_poly.pdbx_strand_id
1 'polypeptide(L)' 'MDIKVLNDTIKKRKEELNQLVIKYGVTHPKVINVSQDIDRLVYQLMSRYRPQNGKKR' A
#
# COMPACT_ATOMS: atom_id res chain seq x y z
N MET A 1 7.27 11.13 6.96
CA MET A 1 6.66 9.93 7.57
C MET A 1 7.78 8.93 7.79
N ASP A 2 8.01 8.48 9.01
CA ASP A 2 9.01 7.43 9.28
C ASP A 2 8.62 6.10 8.64
N ILE A 3 9.62 5.26 8.37
CA ILE A 3 9.43 3.91 7.84
C ILE A 3 8.50 3.09 8.74
N LYS A 4 8.62 3.25 10.07
CA LYS A 4 7.73 2.60 11.06
C LYS A 4 6.27 2.99 10.87
N VAL A 5 6.00 4.30 10.79
CA VAL A 5 4.64 4.83 10.58
C VAL A 5 4.07 4.37 9.24
N LEU A 6 4.90 4.30 8.21
CA LEU A 6 4.50 3.82 6.89
C LEU A 6 4.13 2.32 6.91
N ASN A 7 4.92 1.51 7.60
CA ASN A 7 4.62 0.08 7.82
C ASN A 7 3.33 -0.13 8.61
N ASP A 8 3.12 0.62 9.69
CA ASP A 8 1.89 0.53 10.49
C ASP A 8 0.66 0.93 9.66
N THR A 9 0.81 1.96 8.81
CA THR A 9 -0.25 2.40 7.89
C THR A 9 -0.60 1.31 6.87
N ILE A 10 0.42 0.65 6.29
CA ILE A 10 0.23 -0.47 5.36
C ILE A 10 -0.50 -1.63 6.05
N LYS A 11 -0.12 -1.96 7.29
CA LYS A 11 -0.71 -3.07 8.05
C LYS A 11 -2.19 -2.80 8.35
N LYS A 12 -2.52 -1.60 8.82
CA LYS A 12 -3.90 -1.19 9.08
C LYS A 12 -4.76 -1.20 7.81
N ARG A 13 -4.24 -0.69 6.69
CA ARG A 13 -4.97 -0.72 5.41
C ARG A 13 -5.15 -2.12 4.85
N LYS A 14 -4.20 -3.04 5.08
CA LYS A 14 -4.38 -4.45 4.73
C LYS A 14 -5.52 -5.11 5.50
N GLU A 15 -5.65 -4.84 6.80
CA GLU A 15 -6.78 -5.32 7.60
C GLU A 15 -8.12 -4.76 7.09
N GLU A 16 -8.16 -3.47 6.79
CA GLU A 16 -9.33 -2.81 6.20
C GLU A 16 -9.70 -3.42 4.83
N LEU A 17 -8.71 -3.65 3.95
CA LEU A 17 -8.93 -4.32 2.67
C LEU A 17 -9.54 -5.70 2.86
N ASN A 18 -9.04 -6.48 3.82
CA ASN A 18 -9.54 -7.82 4.07
C ASN A 18 -11.01 -7.80 4.51
N GLN A 19 -11.39 -6.86 5.38
CA GLN A 19 -12.78 -6.65 5.77
C GLN A 19 -13.66 -6.21 4.59
N LEU A 20 -13.16 -5.33 3.73
CA LEU A 20 -13.89 -4.87 2.54
C LEU A 20 -14.07 -5.99 1.51
N VAL A 21 -13.07 -6.84 1.32
CA VAL A 21 -13.14 -8.03 0.45
C VAL A 21 -14.21 -8.99 0.97
N ILE A 22 -14.25 -9.26 2.28
CA ILE A 22 -15.27 -10.13 2.89
C ILE A 22 -16.67 -9.52 2.71
N LYS A 23 -16.80 -8.19 2.87
CA LYS A 23 -18.10 -7.50 2.84
C LYS A 23 -18.65 -7.28 1.42
N TYR A 24 -17.80 -6.96 0.46
CA TYR A 24 -18.21 -6.47 -0.86
C TYR A 24 -17.70 -7.32 -2.02
N GLY A 25 -16.72 -8.20 -1.79
CA GLY A 25 -16.05 -8.98 -2.83
C GLY A 25 -14.91 -8.22 -3.51
N VAL A 26 -14.03 -8.98 -4.18
CA VAL A 26 -12.78 -8.48 -4.77
C VAL A 26 -12.97 -7.51 -5.94
N THR A 27 -14.11 -7.57 -6.63
CA THR A 27 -14.42 -6.72 -7.79
C THR A 27 -15.03 -5.38 -7.42
N HIS A 28 -15.33 -5.15 -6.14
CA HIS A 28 -15.97 -3.91 -5.72
C HIS A 28 -15.00 -2.72 -5.90
N PRO A 29 -15.42 -1.60 -6.53
CA PRO A 29 -14.54 -0.46 -6.81
C PRO A 29 -13.80 0.08 -5.58
N LYS A 30 -14.45 0.06 -4.40
CA LYS A 30 -13.78 0.42 -3.13
C LYS A 30 -12.63 -0.51 -2.76
N VAL A 31 -12.79 -1.82 -2.95
CA VAL A 31 -11.74 -2.81 -2.67
C VAL A 31 -10.57 -2.59 -3.60
N ILE A 32 -10.84 -2.35 -4.89
CA ILE A 32 -9.82 -2.05 -5.89
C ILE A 32 -9.06 -0.77 -5.53
N ASN A 33 -9.76 0.30 -5.18
CA ASN A 33 -9.14 1.56 -4.79
C ASN A 33 -8.25 1.41 -3.55
N VAL A 34 -8.73 0.69 -2.52
CA VAL A 34 -7.94 0.43 -1.31
C VAL A 34 -6.71 -0.44 -1.61
N SER A 35 -6.84 -1.43 -2.49
CA SER A 35 -5.71 -2.24 -2.96
C SER A 35 -4.64 -1.39 -3.64
N GLN A 36 -5.03 -0.55 -4.60
CA GLN A 36 -4.11 0.33 -5.32
C GLN A 36 -3.40 1.32 -4.38
N ASP A 37 -4.10 1.79 -3.36
CA ASP A 37 -3.54 2.66 -2.34
C ASP A 37 -2.49 1.95 -1.48
N ILE A 38 -2.72 0.68 -1.12
CA ILE A 38 -1.72 -0.15 -0.43
C ILE A 38 -0.50 -0.35 -1.33
N ASP A 39 -0.69 -0.64 -2.62
CA ASP A 39 0.42 -0.78 -3.58
C ASP A 39 1.27 0.48 -3.67
N ARG A 40 0.65 1.67 -3.66
CA ARG A 40 1.37 2.96 -3.63
C ARG A 40 2.18 3.13 -2.35
N LEU A 41 1.63 2.77 -1.20
CA LEU A 41 2.34 2.84 0.07
C LEU A 41 3.52 1.85 0.11
N VAL A 42 3.33 0.63 -0.40
CA VAL A 42 4.40 -0.36 -0.54
C VAL A 42 5.50 0.13 -1.50
N TYR A 43 5.13 0.74 -2.61
CA TYR A 43 6.08 1.33 -3.54
C TYR A 43 6.90 2.46 -2.88
N GLN A 44 6.24 3.35 -2.11
CA GLN A 44 6.93 4.39 -1.35
C GLN A 44 7.89 3.80 -0.30
N LEU A 45 7.50 2.70 0.35
CA LEU A 45 8.38 1.97 1.27
C LEU A 45 9.61 1.44 0.52
N MET A 46 9.39 0.68 -0.55
CA MET A 46 10.47 0.10 -1.36
C MET A 46 11.40 1.17 -1.93
N SER A 47 10.86 2.31 -2.39
CA SER A 47 11.64 3.44 -2.89
C SER A 47 12.52 4.07 -1.82
N ARG A 48 12.18 3.94 -0.54
CA ARG A 48 13.01 4.45 0.57
C ARG A 48 14.03 3.42 1.04
N TYR A 49 13.75 2.13 0.87
CA TYR A 49 14.71 1.05 1.11
C TYR A 49 15.73 0.91 -0.02
N ARG A 50 15.37 1.27 -1.25
CA ARG A 50 16.29 1.25 -2.39
C ARG A 50 17.06 2.57 -2.43
N PRO A 51 18.40 2.58 -2.22
CA PRO A 51 19.18 3.78 -2.49
C PRO A 51 19.01 4.16 -3.97
N GLN A 52 18.83 5.45 -4.27
CA GLN A 52 18.65 5.97 -5.63
C GLN A 52 19.92 5.78 -6.48
N ASN A 53 20.20 4.56 -6.91
CA ASN A 53 21.11 4.28 -8.01
C ASN A 53 20.25 4.10 -9.26
N GLY A 54 19.88 5.19 -9.91
CA GLY A 54 19.06 5.10 -11.12
C GLY A 54 18.41 6.37 -11.68
N LYS A 55 18.92 7.56 -11.41
CA LYS A 55 18.73 8.68 -12.36
C LYS A 55 19.94 8.74 -13.27
N LYS A 56 20.02 7.81 -14.24
CA LYS A 56 20.76 8.02 -15.48
C LYS A 56 19.73 8.33 -16.56
N ARG A 57 19.50 9.61 -16.79
CA ARG A 57 19.22 10.21 -18.10
C ARG A 57 19.66 11.66 -18.03
#